data_AF-A0AB38G875-F1
#
_entry.id   AF-A0AB38G875-F1
#
_cell.length_a   1.000
_cell.length_b   1.000
_cell.length_c   1.000
_cell.angle_alpha   90.00
_cell.angle_beta   90.00
_cell.angle_gamma   90.00
#
_symmetry.space_group_name_H-M   'P 1'
#
loop_
_entity.id
_entity.type
_entity.pdbx_description
1 polymer ?
#
loop_
_entity_poly.entity_id
_entity_poly.type
_entity_poly.pdbx_seq_one_letter_code
_entity_poly.pdbx_strand_id
1 'polypeptide(L)'
;MERVDAKTKLLAKVDLKNDSEKYLTLEWFDELAKKVIAVDKGKNFDNDSEGIWLDRNFVEKNHLKLDDDVTLVIANQTIHFPIKGLVESADKIYFTRSIEYLAPNSKNYTYGYVPEKALAKMTRGHTTNNALDIYAKKGDIRHNIEEILGKHLFSYDNQKTLTEVSEATGRVGQIRNFSFIFIFLAILAMFTTIRRLIES
;
A
#
# COMPACT_ATOMS: atom_id res chain seq x y z
N MET A 1 3.48 19.32 -8.41
CA MET A 1 4.48 18.93 -9.43
C MET A 1 3.84 17.83 -10.25
N GLU A 2 3.94 17.88 -11.58
CA GLU A 2 3.47 16.77 -12.41
C GLU A 2 4.61 15.77 -12.56
N ARG A 3 4.33 14.49 -12.34
CA ARG A 3 5.34 13.41 -12.31
C ARG A 3 4.70 12.09 -12.73
N VAL A 4 5.45 11.27 -13.44
CA VAL A 4 5.08 9.89 -13.77
C VAL A 4 6.19 8.98 -13.28
N ASP A 5 5.83 8.02 -12.43
CA ASP A 5 6.76 7.03 -11.88
C ASP A 5 6.39 5.65 -12.43
N ALA A 6 7.36 5.01 -13.09
CA ALA A 6 7.19 3.65 -13.59
C ALA A 6 7.54 2.63 -12.52
N LYS A 7 6.74 1.55 -12.47
CA LYS A 7 6.83 0.54 -11.42
C LYS A 7 6.67 -0.86 -12.01
N THR A 8 7.30 -1.83 -11.37
CA THR A 8 7.02 -3.25 -11.59
C THR A 8 6.30 -3.81 -10.39
N LYS A 9 5.10 -4.35 -10.59
CA LYS A 9 4.32 -5.05 -9.58
C LYS A 9 4.25 -6.52 -9.90
N LEU A 10 4.59 -7.37 -8.95
CA LEU A 10 4.49 -8.83 -9.08
C LEU A 10 3.68 -9.39 -7.93
N LEU A 11 2.93 -10.45 -8.25
CA LEU A 11 2.23 -11.22 -7.24
C LEU A 11 3.01 -12.51 -6.97
N ALA A 12 3.32 -12.74 -5.70
CA ALA A 12 3.97 -13.95 -5.21
C ALA A 12 3.08 -14.66 -4.18
N LYS A 13 3.12 -16.00 -4.19
CA LYS A 13 2.64 -16.80 -3.05
C LYS A 13 3.79 -16.92 -2.05
N VAL A 14 3.50 -16.74 -0.77
CA VAL A 14 4.48 -16.93 0.31
C VAL A 14 4.34 -18.35 0.83
N ASP A 15 5.41 -19.14 0.72
CA ASP A 15 5.44 -20.52 1.19
C ASP A 15 5.79 -20.56 2.68
N LEU A 16 4.75 -20.60 3.52
CA LEU A 16 4.81 -20.70 4.97
C LEU A 16 3.96 -21.90 5.39
N LYS A 17 4.52 -22.80 6.21
CA LYS A 17 3.83 -23.98 6.75
C LYS A 17 2.66 -23.55 7.64
N ASN A 18 1.48 -23.39 7.08
CA ASN A 18 0.27 -22.96 7.79
C ASN A 18 -0.98 -23.27 6.94
N ASP A 19 -2.15 -23.29 7.57
CA ASP A 19 -3.41 -23.74 6.94
C ASP A 19 -3.97 -22.76 5.90
N SER A 20 -3.58 -21.49 5.94
CA SER A 20 -4.02 -20.47 4.99
C SER A 20 -2.94 -20.10 3.98
N GLU A 21 -3.34 -19.99 2.72
CA GLU A 21 -2.50 -19.43 1.68
C GLU A 21 -2.17 -17.96 1.97
N LYS A 22 -0.93 -17.58 1.67
CA LYS A 22 -0.40 -16.24 1.89
C LYS A 22 0.10 -15.67 0.59
N TYR A 23 -0.16 -14.39 0.39
CA TYR A 23 0.18 -13.71 -0.85
C TYR A 23 0.84 -12.37 -0.57
N LEU A 24 1.81 -12.07 -1.41
CA LEU A 24 2.66 -10.90 -1.32
C LEU A 24 2.61 -10.15 -2.65
N THR A 25 2.21 -8.88 -2.59
CA THR A 25 2.39 -7.94 -3.69
C THR A 25 3.76 -7.30 -3.56
N LEU A 26 4.65 -7.65 -4.48
CA LEU A 26 5.99 -7.08 -4.59
C LEU A 26 5.94 -5.85 -5.49
N GLU A 27 6.52 -4.76 -5.03
CA GLU A 27 6.71 -3.57 -5.86
C GLU A 27 8.21 -3.24 -5.97
N TRP A 28 8.65 -2.94 -7.19
CA TRP A 28 9.95 -2.35 -7.47
C TRP A 28 9.75 -1.02 -8.18
N PHE A 29 10.61 -0.05 -7.84
CA PHE A 29 10.59 1.29 -8.41
C PHE A 29 12.01 1.73 -8.78
N ASP A 30 12.09 2.58 -9.80
CA ASP A 30 13.33 3.26 -10.19
C ASP A 30 13.82 4.22 -9.08
N GLU A 31 15.11 4.55 -9.07
CA GLU A 31 15.78 5.35 -8.03
C GLU A 31 15.10 6.69 -7.75
N LEU A 32 14.49 7.32 -8.76
CA LEU A 32 13.75 8.58 -8.62
C LEU A 32 12.49 8.44 -7.73
N ALA A 33 11.98 7.22 -7.56
CA ALA A 33 10.82 6.87 -6.75
C ALA A 33 11.18 6.30 -5.35
N LYS A 34 12.48 6.19 -4.99
CA LYS A 34 12.97 5.72 -3.67
C LYS A 34 12.34 6.45 -2.45
N LYS A 35 11.77 7.63 -2.65
CA LYS A 35 11.43 8.60 -1.59
C LYS A 35 10.31 8.20 -0.63
N VAL A 36 9.76 6.98 -0.68
CA VAL A 36 8.51 6.64 0.04
C VAL A 36 8.63 5.41 0.96
N ILE A 37 9.74 4.66 0.92
CA ILE A 37 9.89 3.48 1.78
C ILE A 37 10.40 3.91 3.16
N ALA A 38 9.49 4.06 4.12
CA ALA A 38 9.86 4.21 5.52
C ALA A 38 10.21 2.84 6.12
N VAL A 39 11.49 2.67 6.46
CA VAL A 39 11.98 1.47 7.14
C VAL A 39 11.86 1.69 8.64
N ASP A 40 11.06 0.86 9.32
CA ASP A 40 10.94 0.87 10.78
C ASP A 40 12.15 0.20 11.44
N LYS A 41 12.55 -0.98 10.93
CA LYS A 41 13.68 -1.77 11.45
C LYS A 41 14.47 -2.43 10.33
N GLY A 42 15.76 -2.65 10.56
CA GLY A 42 16.66 -3.31 9.61
C GLY A 42 17.48 -2.33 8.78
N LYS A 43 17.88 -2.75 7.58
CA LYS A 43 18.68 -1.91 6.67
C LYS A 43 17.77 -0.97 5.89
N ASN A 44 18.27 0.23 5.59
CA ASN A 44 17.62 1.11 4.61
C ASN A 44 17.52 0.40 3.26
N PHE A 45 16.47 0.71 2.51
CA PHE A 45 16.26 0.15 1.18
C PHE A 45 17.46 0.47 0.27
N ASP A 46 17.99 -0.56 -0.38
CA ASP A 46 19.17 -0.50 -1.23
C ASP A 46 18.97 -1.35 -2.50
N ASN A 47 19.31 -0.78 -3.66
CA ASN A 47 19.07 -1.38 -4.98
C ASN A 47 20.04 -2.52 -5.33
N ASP A 48 21.22 -2.55 -4.72
CA ASP A 48 22.26 -3.53 -5.05
C ASP A 48 22.22 -4.76 -4.14
N SER A 49 21.51 -4.66 -3.03
CA SER A 49 21.35 -5.72 -2.06
C SER A 49 20.51 -6.89 -2.58
N GLU A 50 20.76 -8.08 -2.05
CA GLU A 50 19.87 -9.21 -2.22
C GLU A 50 19.01 -9.35 -0.96
N GLY A 51 17.71 -9.15 -1.11
CA GLY A 51 16.78 -9.26 0.01
C GLY A 51 15.43 -8.61 -0.28
N ILE A 52 14.58 -8.62 0.74
CA ILE A 52 13.24 -8.09 0.67
C ILE A 52 12.91 -7.22 1.88
N TRP A 53 12.16 -6.16 1.64
CA TRP A 53 11.55 -5.32 2.67
C TRP A 53 10.06 -5.63 2.76
N LEU A 54 9.60 -6.06 3.93
CA LEU A 54 8.24 -6.56 4.13
C LEU A 54 7.46 -5.70 5.12
N ASP A 55 6.14 -5.63 4.92
CA ASP A 55 5.22 -5.01 5.88
C ASP A 55 5.45 -5.57 7.29
N ARG A 56 5.70 -4.66 8.23
CA ARG A 56 5.97 -4.99 9.64
C ARG A 56 4.85 -5.87 10.22
N ASN A 57 3.59 -5.54 9.92
CA ASN A 57 2.44 -6.26 10.49
C ASN A 57 2.38 -7.72 10.01
N PHE A 58 2.76 -7.99 8.76
CA PHE A 58 2.81 -9.35 8.24
C PHE A 58 3.88 -10.19 8.91
N VAL A 59 5.08 -9.62 9.08
CA VAL A 59 6.21 -10.28 9.74
C VAL A 59 5.85 -10.65 11.18
N GLU A 60 5.31 -9.69 11.95
CA GLU A 60 4.91 -9.91 13.34
C GLU A 60 3.79 -10.96 13.48
N LYS A 61 2.72 -10.87 12.66
CA LYS A 61 1.57 -11.80 12.72
C LYS A 61 1.90 -13.23 12.30
N ASN A 62 2.97 -13.42 11.51
CA ASN A 62 3.42 -14.73 11.06
C ASN A 62 4.66 -15.21 11.82
N HIS A 63 5.03 -14.54 12.91
CA HIS A 63 6.18 -14.90 13.77
C HIS A 63 7.52 -14.97 13.03
N LEU A 64 7.64 -14.20 11.93
CA LEU A 64 8.90 -14.00 11.22
C LEU A 64 9.72 -12.90 11.89
N LYS A 65 11.01 -12.87 11.59
CA LYS A 65 11.96 -11.89 12.12
C LYS A 65 12.84 -11.32 11.02
N LEU A 66 13.53 -10.23 11.36
CA LEU A 66 14.60 -9.71 10.51
C LEU A 66 15.64 -10.79 10.26
N ASP A 67 16.19 -10.83 9.04
CA ASP A 67 17.16 -11.81 8.55
C ASP A 67 16.66 -13.27 8.44
N ASP A 68 15.39 -13.56 8.77
CA ASP A 68 14.77 -14.83 8.35
C ASP A 68 14.64 -14.87 6.81
N ASP A 69 14.75 -16.06 6.23
CA ASP A 69 14.49 -16.29 4.82
C ASP A 69 12.99 -16.48 4.56
N VAL A 70 12.44 -15.68 3.64
CA VAL A 70 11.10 -15.88 3.10
C VAL A 70 11.16 -16.61 1.77
N THR A 71 10.33 -17.66 1.66
CA THR A 71 10.21 -18.44 0.44
C THR A 71 9.04 -17.92 -0.40
N LEU A 72 9.33 -17.53 -1.64
CA LEU A 72 8.36 -17.00 -2.58
C LEU A 72 8.19 -17.95 -3.76
N VAL A 73 6.94 -18.21 -4.13
CA VAL A 73 6.58 -18.98 -5.32
C VAL A 73 5.99 -18.03 -6.36
N ILE A 74 6.70 -17.88 -7.47
CA ILE A 74 6.35 -16.99 -8.59
C ILE A 74 6.54 -17.76 -9.89
N ALA A 75 5.50 -17.84 -10.74
CA ALA A 75 5.56 -18.52 -12.04
C ALA A 75 6.20 -19.94 -11.98
N ASN A 76 5.77 -20.76 -11.01
CA ASN A 76 6.28 -22.10 -10.71
C ASN A 76 7.78 -22.17 -10.31
N GLN A 77 8.39 -21.04 -9.98
CA GLN A 77 9.73 -20.96 -9.44
C GLN A 77 9.68 -20.63 -7.95
N THR A 78 10.45 -21.38 -7.16
CA THR A 78 10.64 -21.12 -5.73
C THR A 78 11.95 -20.37 -5.53
N ILE A 79 11.89 -19.23 -4.85
CA ILE A 79 13.05 -18.36 -4.62
C ILE A 79 13.04 -17.93 -3.15
N HIS A 80 14.23 -17.85 -2.58
CA HIS A 80 14.44 -17.48 -1.17
C HIS A 80 15.07 -16.09 -1.09
N PHE A 81 14.54 -15.24 -0.22
CA PHE A 81 15.09 -13.92 0.06
C PHE A 81 15.18 -13.68 1.57
N PRO A 82 16.31 -13.16 2.07
CA PRO A 82 16.39 -12.72 3.46
C PRO A 82 15.59 -11.44 3.65
N ILE A 83 14.88 -11.34 4.78
CA ILE A 83 14.15 -10.13 5.18
C ILE A 83 15.17 -9.08 5.66
N LYS A 84 15.42 -8.05 4.86
CA LYS A 84 16.43 -7.02 5.13
C LYS A 84 15.89 -5.81 5.87
N GLY A 85 14.59 -5.58 5.82
CA GLY A 85 13.94 -4.53 6.58
C GLY A 85 12.45 -4.74 6.75
N LEU A 86 11.93 -4.15 7.82
CA LEU A 86 10.52 -4.04 8.11
C LEU A 86 10.07 -2.64 7.71
N VAL A 87 9.01 -2.56 6.91
CA VAL A 87 8.54 -1.30 6.34
C VAL A 87 7.10 -1.03 6.72
N GLU A 88 6.77 0.26 6.71
CA GLU A 88 5.40 0.74 6.78
C GLU A 88 5.20 1.83 5.73
N SER A 89 4.18 1.66 4.89
CA SER A 89 3.83 2.68 3.89
C SER A 89 2.48 3.30 4.20
N ALA A 90 2.44 4.63 4.24
CA ALA A 90 1.25 5.39 4.61
C ALA A 90 0.09 5.19 3.61
N ASP A 91 0.40 4.97 2.33
CA ASP A 91 -0.57 4.65 1.28
C ASP A 91 -1.05 3.19 1.31
N LYS A 92 -0.44 2.34 2.15
CA LYS A 92 -0.78 0.92 2.32
C LYS A 92 -1.49 0.61 3.65
N ILE A 93 -1.87 1.63 4.43
CA ILE A 93 -2.55 1.45 5.73
C ILE A 93 -3.86 0.65 5.57
N TYR A 94 -4.56 0.79 4.43
CA TYR A 94 -5.77 0.02 4.10
C TYR A 94 -5.51 -1.04 3.01
N PHE A 95 -4.31 -1.62 2.97
CA PHE A 95 -3.98 -2.70 2.03
C PHE A 95 -4.79 -3.96 2.33
N THR A 96 -5.78 -4.24 1.48
CA THR A 96 -6.66 -5.42 1.60
C THR A 96 -6.40 -6.49 0.54
N ARG A 97 -5.75 -6.12 -0.58
CA ARG A 97 -5.52 -6.90 -1.80
C ARG A 97 -6.77 -7.40 -2.53
N SER A 98 -7.86 -7.70 -1.82
CA SER A 98 -9.16 -8.05 -2.37
C SER A 98 -10.24 -7.09 -1.88
N ILE A 99 -11.15 -6.73 -2.79
CA ILE A 99 -12.34 -5.92 -2.52
C ILE A 99 -13.29 -6.58 -1.52
N GLU A 100 -13.15 -7.88 -1.28
CA GLU A 100 -13.97 -8.64 -0.31
C GLU A 100 -13.65 -8.28 1.14
N TYR A 101 -12.48 -7.71 1.42
CA TYR A 101 -12.05 -7.36 2.76
C TYR A 101 -12.28 -5.87 3.03
N LEU A 102 -13.01 -5.59 4.11
CA LEU A 102 -13.27 -4.23 4.59
C LEU A 102 -12.12 -3.65 5.46
N ALA A 103 -11.13 -4.48 5.79
CA ALA A 103 -9.97 -4.11 6.60
C ALA A 103 -8.74 -4.97 6.24
N PRO A 104 -7.51 -4.48 6.46
CA PRO A 104 -6.28 -5.22 6.17
C PRO A 104 -6.23 -6.58 6.87
N ASN A 105 -5.92 -7.62 6.09
CA ASN A 105 -5.64 -8.95 6.62
C ASN A 105 -4.15 -9.27 6.50
N SER A 106 -3.32 -8.61 7.31
CA SER A 106 -1.86 -8.82 7.32
C SER A 106 -1.42 -10.21 7.78
N LYS A 107 -2.33 -11.13 8.12
CA LYS A 107 -1.97 -12.55 8.32
C LYS A 107 -1.81 -13.27 6.99
N ASN A 108 -2.66 -12.95 6.01
CA ASN A 108 -2.72 -13.64 4.71
C ASN A 108 -2.21 -12.80 3.54
N TYR A 109 -2.31 -11.47 3.62
CA TYR A 109 -1.95 -10.57 2.53
C TYR A 109 -0.94 -9.54 3.01
N THR A 110 0.09 -9.32 2.21
CA THR A 110 1.13 -8.33 2.51
C THR A 110 1.58 -7.63 1.24
N TYR A 111 2.25 -6.50 1.43
CA TYR A 111 3.04 -5.83 0.41
C TYR A 111 4.52 -5.89 0.80
N GLY A 112 5.39 -5.65 -0.16
CA GLY A 112 6.83 -5.58 0.07
C GLY A 112 7.57 -4.98 -1.10
N TYR A 113 8.82 -4.60 -0.83
CA TYR A 113 9.70 -3.99 -1.81
C TYR A 113 10.92 -4.86 -2.04
N VAL A 114 11.30 -4.97 -3.30
CA VAL A 114 12.49 -5.71 -3.73
C VAL A 114 13.37 -4.81 -4.57
N PRO A 115 14.69 -4.95 -4.48
CA PRO A 115 15.64 -4.28 -5.39
C PRO A 115 15.59 -4.88 -6.79
N GLU A 116 16.17 -4.15 -7.77
CA GLU A 116 16.20 -4.58 -9.18
C GLU A 116 16.88 -5.95 -9.33
N LYS A 117 17.96 -6.18 -8.59
CA LYS A 117 18.69 -7.44 -8.60
C LYS A 117 17.82 -8.62 -8.13
N ALA A 118 17.01 -8.42 -7.09
CA ALA A 118 16.07 -9.43 -6.60
C ALA A 118 14.92 -9.65 -7.59
N LEU A 119 14.40 -8.57 -8.18
CA LEU A 119 13.37 -8.62 -9.22
C LEU A 119 13.85 -9.43 -10.44
N ALA A 120 15.06 -9.16 -10.93
CA ALA A 120 15.64 -9.85 -12.08
C ALA A 120 15.80 -11.37 -11.82
N LYS A 121 16.13 -11.79 -10.58
CA LYS A 121 16.14 -13.21 -10.21
C LYS A 121 14.74 -13.83 -10.31
N MET A 122 13.70 -13.11 -9.90
CA MET A 122 12.31 -13.56 -9.96
C MET A 122 11.76 -13.65 -11.37
N THR A 123 12.20 -12.76 -12.27
CA THR A 123 11.68 -12.67 -13.64
C THR A 123 12.59 -13.31 -14.69
N ARG A 124 13.65 -14.03 -14.28
CA ARG A 124 14.67 -14.59 -15.17
C ARG A 124 15.27 -13.52 -16.11
N GLY A 125 15.53 -12.34 -15.56
CA GLY A 125 16.09 -11.20 -16.27
C GLY A 125 15.10 -10.42 -17.15
N HIS A 126 13.82 -10.82 -17.21
CA HIS A 126 12.81 -10.10 -17.98
C HIS A 126 12.07 -9.11 -17.07
N THR A 127 12.67 -7.96 -16.82
CA THR A 127 12.04 -6.89 -16.03
C THR A 127 11.38 -5.88 -16.95
N THR A 128 10.06 -5.74 -16.86
CA THR A 128 9.31 -4.71 -17.59
C THR A 128 8.36 -4.01 -16.63
N ASN A 129 8.29 -2.68 -16.73
CA ASN A 129 7.32 -1.90 -15.99
C ASN A 129 5.91 -2.24 -16.46
N ASN A 130 5.06 -2.59 -15.51
CA ASN A 130 3.67 -2.98 -15.76
C ASN A 130 2.66 -2.11 -14.99
N ALA A 131 3.14 -1.11 -14.27
CA ALA A 131 2.31 -0.13 -13.58
C ALA A 131 2.93 1.27 -13.68
N LEU A 132 2.07 2.29 -13.67
CA LEU A 132 2.46 3.70 -13.69
C LEU A 132 1.72 4.43 -12.56
N ASP A 133 2.46 5.17 -11.75
CA ASP A 133 1.89 6.13 -10.81
C ASP A 133 1.99 7.54 -11.41
N ILE A 134 0.83 8.20 -11.57
CA ILE A 134 0.74 9.50 -12.24
C ILE A 134 0.27 10.56 -11.24
N TYR A 135 1.11 11.56 -11.04
CA TYR A 135 0.82 12.74 -10.23
C TYR A 135 0.48 13.89 -11.17
N ALA A 136 -0.79 14.27 -11.22
CA ALA A 136 -1.27 15.37 -12.06
C ALA A 136 -2.01 16.40 -11.20
N LYS A 137 -1.96 17.68 -11.62
CA LYS A 137 -2.80 18.73 -11.01
C LYS A 137 -4.23 18.70 -11.54
N LYS A 138 -4.41 18.23 -12.78
CA LYS A 138 -5.72 18.10 -13.43
C LYS A 138 -6.50 16.95 -12.77
N GLY A 139 -7.76 17.20 -12.42
CA GLY A 139 -8.57 16.27 -11.60
C GLY A 139 -9.04 15.00 -12.31
N ASP A 140 -9.18 15.03 -13.63
CA ASP A 140 -9.49 13.85 -14.43
C ASP A 140 -8.58 13.79 -15.67
N ILE A 141 -7.79 12.73 -15.73
CA ILE A 141 -6.86 12.42 -16.81
C ILE A 141 -7.20 11.08 -17.48
N ARG A 142 -8.28 10.41 -17.06
CA ARG A 142 -8.60 9.05 -17.48
C ARG A 142 -8.68 8.92 -19.00
N HIS A 143 -9.43 9.81 -19.65
CA HIS A 143 -9.61 9.80 -21.10
C HIS A 143 -8.28 9.89 -21.84
N ASN A 144 -7.39 10.79 -21.42
CA ASN A 144 -6.06 10.94 -22.02
C ASN A 144 -5.21 9.66 -21.84
N ILE A 145 -5.30 9.00 -20.69
CA ILE A 145 -4.59 7.73 -20.44
C ILE A 145 -5.15 6.60 -21.29
N GLU A 146 -6.47 6.50 -21.41
CA GLU A 146 -7.15 5.53 -22.28
C GLU A 146 -6.78 5.74 -23.76
N GLU A 147 -6.66 7.00 -24.20
CA GLU A 147 -6.24 7.34 -25.57
C GLU A 147 -4.77 6.96 -25.83
N ILE A 148 -3.85 7.32 -24.91
CA ILE A 148 -2.41 7.09 -25.07
C ILE A 148 -2.06 5.59 -24.99
N LEU A 149 -2.59 4.88 -23.98
CA LEU A 149 -2.27 3.48 -23.75
C LEU A 149 -3.15 2.52 -24.57
N GLY A 150 -4.35 2.95 -24.95
CA GLY A 150 -5.28 2.18 -25.77
C GLY A 150 -5.47 0.76 -25.24
N LYS A 151 -5.26 -0.23 -26.12
CA LYS A 151 -5.38 -1.67 -25.80
C LYS A 151 -4.35 -2.19 -24.79
N HIS A 152 -3.31 -1.42 -24.47
CA HIS A 152 -2.29 -1.80 -23.49
C HIS A 152 -2.68 -1.41 -22.06
N LEU A 153 -3.75 -0.62 -21.88
CA LEU A 153 -4.30 -0.30 -20.58
C LEU A 153 -5.11 -1.48 -20.04
N PHE A 154 -4.65 -2.08 -18.94
CA PHE A 154 -5.37 -3.16 -18.27
C PHE A 154 -6.39 -2.62 -17.25
N SER A 155 -5.98 -1.66 -16.43
CA SER A 155 -6.81 -1.06 -15.39
C SER A 155 -6.37 0.37 -15.10
N TYR A 156 -7.31 1.17 -14.60
CA TYR A 156 -7.07 2.54 -14.16
C TYR A 156 -7.77 2.77 -12.82
N ASP A 157 -7.00 3.25 -11.85
CA ASP A 157 -7.51 3.67 -10.56
C ASP A 157 -7.08 5.10 -10.25
N ASN A 158 -7.97 5.85 -9.59
CA ASN A 158 -7.66 7.17 -9.04
C ASN A 158 -7.82 7.15 -7.51
N GLN A 159 -7.52 8.26 -6.85
CA GLN A 159 -7.60 8.35 -5.38
C GLN A 159 -8.98 8.03 -4.79
N LYS A 160 -10.05 8.12 -5.59
CA LYS A 160 -11.42 7.79 -5.15
C LYS A 160 -11.78 6.32 -5.38
N THR A 161 -11.14 5.63 -6.32
CA THR A 161 -11.43 4.23 -6.64
C THR A 161 -10.43 3.25 -6.05
N LEU A 162 -9.19 3.67 -5.84
CA LEU A 162 -8.15 2.85 -5.20
C LEU A 162 -8.47 2.68 -3.71
N THR A 163 -8.94 1.49 -3.32
CA THR A 163 -9.40 1.16 -1.95
C THR A 163 -8.45 1.61 -0.86
N GLU A 164 -7.15 1.38 -1.04
CA GLU A 164 -6.10 1.67 -0.04
C GLU A 164 -6.05 3.18 0.31
N VAL A 165 -6.43 4.04 -0.63
CA VAL A 165 -6.45 5.51 -0.50
C VAL A 165 -7.85 6.04 -0.22
N SER A 166 -8.87 5.51 -0.90
CA SER A 166 -10.24 5.99 -0.76
C SER A 166 -10.82 5.68 0.62
N GLU A 167 -10.49 4.53 1.21
CA GLU A 167 -10.90 4.17 2.58
C GLU A 167 -10.21 5.07 3.61
N ALA A 168 -8.91 5.32 3.45
CA ALA A 168 -8.15 6.19 4.34
C ALA A 168 -8.72 7.61 4.35
N THR A 169 -8.88 8.18 3.15
CA THR A 169 -9.41 9.55 2.98
C THR A 169 -10.87 9.66 3.37
N GLY A 170 -11.68 8.63 3.09
CA GLY A 170 -13.07 8.53 3.49
C GLY A 170 -13.22 8.57 5.02
N ARG A 171 -12.40 7.82 5.76
CA ARG A 171 -12.43 7.81 7.23
C ARG A 171 -11.98 9.13 7.83
N VAL A 172 -10.95 9.78 7.29
CA VAL A 172 -10.55 11.13 7.71
C VAL A 172 -11.71 12.12 7.50
N GLY A 173 -12.40 12.03 6.37
CA GLY A 173 -13.60 12.82 6.09
C GLY A 173 -14.72 12.58 7.09
N GLN A 174 -14.98 11.32 7.44
CA GLN A 174 -15.98 10.95 8.46
C GLN A 174 -15.64 11.52 9.84
N ILE A 175 -14.40 11.35 10.30
CA ILE A 175 -13.94 11.87 11.60
C ILE A 175 -14.14 13.39 11.65
N ARG A 176 -13.73 14.10 10.59
CA ARG A 176 -13.92 15.55 10.49
C ARG A 176 -15.39 15.95 10.63
N ASN A 177 -16.29 15.25 9.94
CA ASN A 177 -17.72 15.52 10.00
C ASN A 177 -18.30 15.25 11.41
N PHE A 178 -17.89 14.15 12.05
CA PHE A 178 -18.28 13.87 13.44
C PHE A 178 -17.80 14.96 14.39
N SER A 179 -16.56 15.44 14.27
CA SER A 179 -16.03 16.54 15.08
C SER A 179 -16.89 17.80 14.96
N PHE A 180 -17.34 18.15 13.74
CA PHE A 180 -18.25 19.29 13.55
C PHE A 180 -19.60 19.10 14.25
N ILE A 181 -20.20 17.90 14.17
CA ILE A 181 -21.47 17.59 14.86
C ILE A 181 -21.29 17.74 16.37
N PHE A 182 -20.21 17.21 16.94
CA PHE A 182 -19.94 17.34 18.38
C PHE A 182 -19.77 18.79 18.82
N ILE A 183 -19.05 19.61 18.06
CA ILE A 183 -18.91 21.05 18.34
C ILE A 183 -20.27 21.74 18.27
N PHE A 184 -21.08 21.43 17.25
CA PHE A 184 -22.42 22.01 17.10
C PHE A 184 -23.35 21.62 18.26
N LEU A 185 -23.33 20.36 18.68
CA LEU A 185 -24.10 19.87 19.82
C LEU A 185 -23.64 20.53 21.14
N ALA A 186 -22.33 20.74 21.32
CA ALA A 186 -21.80 21.43 22.49
C ALA A 186 -22.28 22.90 22.54
N ILE A 187 -22.23 23.61 21.41
CA ILE A 187 -22.74 24.98 21.31
C ILE A 187 -24.25 25.04 21.57
N LEU A 188 -25.01 24.11 20.98
CA LEU A 188 -26.45 24.02 21.18
C LEU A 188 -26.79 23.74 22.65
N ALA A 189 -26.05 22.84 23.31
CA ALA A 189 -26.23 22.52 24.72
C ALA A 189 -25.89 23.71 25.65
N MET A 190 -24.84 24.47 25.34
CA MET A 190 -24.53 25.71 26.07
C MET A 190 -25.64 26.74 25.89
N PHE A 191 -26.14 26.93 24.66
CA PHE A 191 -27.21 27.86 24.37
C PHE A 191 -28.51 27.47 25.08
N THR A 192 -28.91 26.20 25.05
CA THR A 192 -30.11 25.73 25.76
C THR A 192 -29.95 25.87 27.28
N THR A 193 -28.75 25.65 27.83
CA THR A 193 -28.46 25.85 29.25
C THR A 193 -28.56 27.31 29.66
N ILE A 194 -27.96 28.22 28.87
CA ILE A 194 -28.03 29.67 29.11
C ILE A 194 -29.47 30.16 28.99
N ARG A 195 -30.19 29.75 27.93
CA ARG A 195 -31.58 30.13 27.73
C ARG A 195 -32.48 29.67 28.89
N ARG A 196 -32.32 28.42 29.34
CA ARG A 196 -33.04 27.89 30.51
C ARG A 196 -32.74 28.68 31.78
N LEU A 197 -31.51 29.19 31.93
CA LEU A 197 -31.11 29.98 33.10
C LEU A 197 -31.68 31.41 33.06
N ILE A 198 -31.84 32.01 31.87
CA ILE A 198 -32.44 33.34 31.70
C ILE A 198 -33.97 33.29 31.81
N GLU A 199 -34.59 32.21 31.34
CA GLU A 199 -36.06 32.01 31.37
C GLU A 199 -36.57 31.45 32.72
N SER A 200 -35.68 31.14 33.67
CA SER A 200 -36.00 30.69 35.04
C SER A 200 -35.85 31.80 36.06
#